data_AF-A0A1D1YBK8-F1
#
_entry.id   AF-A0A1D1YBK8-F1
#
_cell.length_a   1.000
_cell.length_b   1.000
_cell.length_c   1.000
_cell.angle_alpha   90.00
_cell.angle_beta   90.00
_cell.angle_gamma   90.00
#
_symmetry.space_group_name_H-M   'P 1'
#
loop_
_entity.id
_entity.type
_entity.pdbx_description
1 polymer ?
#
loop_
_entity_poly.entity_id
_entity_poly.type
_entity_poly.pdbx_seq_one_letter_code
_entity_poly.pdbx_strand_id
1 'polypeptide(L)'
;MRLRACLRRVEVPDSFPGRVVGLRAHGAQPLYPPEGPGRHEVPRRRPQGAGHRRLRLRRRAAPRHHLRQGAGGGGGGRPGGDEAARTRQRGLLESVVSLLPDDAPFHVSFLCCLLRAAVFLKSPASCRGKLEKRMSAALDQASVGDLLSVTLDCGGERVADVETVRRIVAGFVEREGRGGMLYGGGAVCCSAAMQKVARTVDAFVGEIATDQDLGVSKFAGIAAVVPKSARRFDDDLYCAVDIYLKAHPELDEIEREKVCSVMDPLRLSSSTLQIMLHALYYDQLNLRIGGAPAAKTPDPAADMRNQIMADSELIKENEALRSELVRMKMYVSDMHRNQGSSTCKGGGPKKPTFFSSV
;
A
#
# COMPACT_ATOMS: atom_id res chain seq x y z
N MET A 1 -1.13 17.55 7.61
CA MET A 1 0.28 17.84 7.17
C MET A 1 0.96 16.64 6.48
N ARG A 2 0.76 15.41 6.95
CA ARG A 2 1.48 14.19 6.48
C ARG A 2 1.16 13.81 5.03
N LEU A 3 -0.11 13.92 4.63
CA LEU A 3 -0.58 13.66 3.26
C LEU A 3 -0.28 14.79 2.27
N ARG A 4 -0.08 16.03 2.75
CA ARG A 4 0.21 17.18 1.88
C ARG A 4 1.55 17.05 1.16
N ALA A 5 2.58 16.50 1.80
CA ALA A 5 3.88 16.28 1.16
C ALA A 5 3.78 15.28 0.00
N CYS A 6 3.01 14.21 0.17
CA CYS A 6 2.79 13.22 -0.89
C CYS A 6 1.86 13.76 -2.00
N LEU A 7 0.97 14.73 -1.72
CA LEU A 7 0.07 15.33 -2.70
C LEU A 7 0.59 16.57 -3.44
N ARG A 8 1.52 17.35 -2.87
CA ARG A 8 2.14 18.49 -3.61
C ARG A 8 2.75 18.05 -4.94
N ARG A 9 3.15 16.79 -5.06
CA ARG A 9 3.65 16.17 -6.30
C ARG A 9 2.58 15.91 -7.36
N VAL A 10 1.31 15.79 -6.98
CA VAL A 10 0.18 15.61 -7.90
C VAL A 10 -0.29 16.95 -8.46
N GLU A 11 -0.04 18.05 -7.74
CA GLU A 11 -0.48 19.41 -8.11
C GLU A 11 0.47 20.17 -9.05
N VAL A 12 1.55 19.56 -9.57
CA VAL A 12 2.45 20.26 -10.52
C VAL A 12 2.72 19.45 -11.80
N PRO A 13 1.94 19.69 -12.86
CA PRO A 13 2.47 19.86 -14.19
C PRO A 13 2.60 21.36 -14.45
N ASP A 14 3.78 21.93 -14.19
CA ASP A 14 4.12 23.28 -14.64
C ASP A 14 4.03 23.32 -16.17
N SER A 15 2.93 23.88 -16.66
CA SER A 15 2.80 24.29 -18.05
C SER A 15 3.69 25.49 -18.31
N PHE A 16 4.52 25.35 -19.34
CA PHE A 16 5.05 26.37 -20.25
C PHE A 16 4.83 27.85 -19.88
N PRO A 17 5.90 28.68 -19.82
CA PRO A 17 5.75 30.09 -19.53
C PRO A 17 5.29 30.86 -20.78
N GLY A 18 4.29 31.71 -20.60
CA GLY A 18 4.12 32.90 -21.43
C GLY A 18 2.84 32.95 -22.28
N ARG A 19 1.80 33.60 -21.74
CA ARG A 19 1.32 34.91 -22.21
C ARG A 19 0.07 35.32 -21.44
N VAL A 20 0.20 36.47 -20.79
CA VAL A 20 -0.91 37.25 -20.26
C VAL A 20 -1.69 37.82 -21.45
N VAL A 21 -2.94 37.41 -21.61
CA VAL A 21 -3.97 38.21 -22.28
C VAL A 21 -5.24 38.09 -21.46
N GLY A 22 -5.61 39.18 -20.81
CA GLY A 22 -6.85 39.27 -20.07
C GLY A 22 -8.05 39.29 -21.00
N LEU A 23 -9.15 38.69 -20.55
CA LEU A 23 -10.48 39.05 -21.00
C LEU A 23 -11.53 38.81 -19.89
N ARG A 24 -12.42 39.78 -19.85
CA ARG A 24 -13.42 40.09 -18.84
C ARG A 24 -14.61 39.14 -18.93
N ALA A 25 -15.17 38.83 -17.76
CA ALA A 25 -16.55 38.48 -17.42
C ALA A 25 -17.53 38.05 -18.53
N HIS A 26 -18.18 36.89 -18.35
CA HIS A 26 -19.65 36.77 -18.38
C HIS A 26 -20.07 35.48 -17.66
N GLY A 27 -21.11 35.57 -16.82
CA GLY A 27 -21.64 34.46 -16.05
C GLY A 27 -22.34 33.41 -16.92
N ALA A 28 -22.25 32.15 -16.49
CA ALA A 28 -23.14 31.08 -16.93
C ALA A 28 -23.22 30.01 -15.83
N GLN A 29 -24.45 29.73 -15.39
CA GLN A 29 -24.81 28.61 -14.53
C GLN A 29 -24.57 27.27 -15.27
N PRO A 30 -24.19 26.18 -14.61
CA PRO A 30 -24.26 24.85 -15.21
C PRO A 30 -25.68 24.29 -15.09
N LEU A 31 -26.38 24.22 -16.24
CA LEU A 31 -27.56 23.37 -16.44
C LEU A 31 -27.14 21.89 -16.42
N TYR A 32 -27.81 21.09 -15.60
CA TYR A 32 -27.84 19.63 -15.74
C TYR A 32 -28.77 19.23 -16.91
N PRO A 33 -28.40 18.22 -17.72
CA PRO A 33 -29.36 17.43 -18.47
C PRO A 33 -29.59 16.02 -17.85
N PRO A 34 -30.72 15.37 -18.20
CA PRO A 34 -31.35 14.33 -17.39
C PRO A 34 -30.93 12.90 -17.74
N GLU A 35 -31.16 11.99 -16.78
CA GLU A 35 -31.04 10.55 -16.93
C GLU A 35 -32.12 9.93 -17.83
N GLY A 36 -31.73 8.87 -18.56
CA GLY A 36 -32.61 7.91 -19.22
C GLY A 36 -31.98 6.50 -19.20
N PRO A 37 -32.79 5.42 -19.22
CA PRO A 37 -32.49 4.20 -18.49
C PRO A 37 -31.90 3.09 -19.38
N GLY A 38 -30.89 2.37 -18.87
CA GLY A 38 -30.32 1.17 -19.48
C GLY A 38 -30.07 0.10 -18.44
N ARG A 39 -30.99 -0.86 -18.34
CA ARG A 39 -30.84 -2.07 -17.52
C ARG A 39 -29.81 -2.99 -18.14
N HIS A 40 -28.77 -3.34 -17.40
CA HIS A 40 -28.12 -4.64 -17.52
C HIS A 40 -27.74 -5.13 -16.11
N GLU A 41 -28.50 -6.13 -15.65
CA GLU A 41 -28.17 -6.93 -14.48
C GLU A 41 -26.85 -7.67 -14.73
N VAL A 42 -25.91 -7.53 -13.80
CA VAL A 42 -24.78 -8.45 -13.65
C VAL A 42 -24.72 -8.86 -12.17
N PRO A 43 -24.57 -10.17 -11.84
CA PRO A 43 -24.83 -10.66 -10.49
C PRO A 43 -23.77 -10.18 -9.49
N ARG A 44 -24.24 -9.59 -8.39
CA ARG A 44 -23.44 -9.28 -7.21
C ARG A 44 -22.93 -10.57 -6.56
N ARG A 45 -21.71 -11.00 -6.89
CA ARG A 45 -20.97 -11.93 -6.04
C ARG A 45 -20.57 -11.21 -4.75
N ARG A 46 -21.02 -11.76 -3.63
CA ARG A 46 -20.66 -11.34 -2.26
C ARG A 46 -19.13 -11.22 -2.16
N PRO A 47 -18.57 -10.11 -1.67
CA PRO A 47 -17.20 -10.14 -1.19
C PRO A 47 -17.21 -10.94 0.11
N GLN A 48 -16.72 -12.18 0.05
CA GLN A 48 -16.27 -12.87 1.25
C GLN A 48 -15.21 -11.98 1.90
N GLY A 49 -15.48 -11.58 3.14
CA GLY A 49 -14.53 -10.83 3.96
C GLY A 49 -13.27 -11.65 4.16
N ALA A 50 -12.28 -11.44 3.30
CA ALA A 50 -10.90 -11.78 3.59
C ALA A 50 -10.43 -10.74 4.62
N GLY A 51 -10.62 -11.08 5.90
CA GLY A 51 -9.97 -10.37 6.98
C GLY A 51 -8.47 -10.43 6.75
N HIS A 52 -7.91 -9.34 6.21
CA HIS A 52 -6.48 -9.09 6.30
C HIS A 52 -6.15 -8.92 7.78
N ARG A 53 -5.87 -10.05 8.43
CA ARG A 53 -5.12 -10.09 9.67
C ARG A 53 -3.81 -9.41 9.34
N ARG A 54 -3.71 -8.11 9.68
CA ARG A 54 -2.42 -7.48 9.90
C ARG A 54 -1.74 -8.36 10.95
N LEU A 55 -0.82 -9.20 10.49
CA LEU A 55 0.23 -9.76 11.31
C LEU A 55 1.05 -8.55 11.76
N ARG A 56 0.54 -7.83 12.76
CA ARG A 56 1.43 -7.26 13.74
C ARG A 56 2.15 -8.48 14.28
N LEU A 57 3.36 -8.73 13.80
CA LEU A 57 4.38 -9.31 14.65
C LEU A 57 4.46 -8.34 15.83
N ARG A 58 3.54 -8.53 16.79
CA ARG A 58 3.82 -8.17 18.17
C ARG A 58 5.21 -8.77 18.36
N ARG A 59 6.18 -7.93 18.69
CA ARG A 59 7.43 -8.33 19.31
C ARG A 59 7.03 -9.14 20.54
N ARG A 60 6.63 -10.39 20.33
CA ARG A 60 6.54 -11.40 21.36
C ARG A 60 8.00 -11.61 21.65
N ALA A 61 8.44 -10.99 22.74
CA ALA A 61 9.59 -11.47 23.47
C ALA A 61 9.35 -12.97 23.69
N ALA A 62 9.92 -13.78 22.79
CA ALA A 62 10.01 -15.20 23.00
C ALA A 62 10.88 -15.37 24.25
N PRO A 63 10.54 -16.30 25.15
CA PRO A 63 11.35 -16.56 26.32
C PRO A 63 12.76 -16.88 25.83
N ARG A 64 13.73 -16.11 26.34
CA ARG A 64 15.15 -16.32 26.13
C ARG A 64 15.46 -17.78 26.47
N HIS A 65 15.68 -18.63 25.46
CA HIS A 65 16.46 -19.83 25.67
C HIS A 65 17.87 -19.35 25.96
N HIS A 66 18.16 -19.28 27.26
CA HIS A 66 19.48 -19.14 27.80
C HIS A 66 20.41 -20.17 27.15
N LEU A 67 21.15 -19.77 26.12
CA LEU A 67 22.55 -20.12 26.05
C LEU A 67 23.25 -19.32 27.15
N ARG A 68 23.00 -19.74 28.39
CA ARG A 68 23.82 -19.43 29.56
C ARG A 68 25.14 -20.13 29.29
N GLN A 69 26.03 -19.49 28.54
CA GLN A 69 27.45 -19.74 28.72
C GLN A 69 27.73 -19.37 30.17
N GLY A 70 28.16 -20.36 30.94
CA GLY A 70 28.49 -20.20 32.35
C GLY A 70 29.61 -19.19 32.50
N ALA A 71 29.26 -17.94 32.76
CA ALA A 71 30.16 -16.96 33.35
C ALA A 71 30.04 -17.11 34.87
N GLY A 72 30.88 -17.96 35.43
CA GLY A 72 30.98 -18.21 36.85
C GLY A 72 32.37 -18.72 37.21
N GLY A 73 33.30 -17.77 37.37
CA GLY A 73 34.49 -17.96 38.22
C GLY A 73 35.82 -18.16 37.50
N GLY A 74 36.63 -17.10 37.50
CA GLY A 74 38.09 -17.20 37.63
C GLY A 74 38.89 -17.38 36.35
N GLY A 75 39.46 -16.29 35.83
CA GLY A 75 40.56 -16.36 34.87
C GLY A 75 40.69 -15.10 34.05
N GLY A 76 41.74 -14.31 34.30
CA GLY A 76 42.08 -13.14 33.51
C GLY A 76 42.29 -13.51 32.05
N GLY A 77 41.29 -13.26 31.20
CA GLY A 77 41.37 -13.45 29.77
C GLY A 77 42.12 -12.30 29.11
N ARG A 78 43.32 -12.57 28.60
CA ARG A 78 44.03 -11.65 27.69
C ARG A 78 43.12 -11.36 26.49
N PRO A 79 43.01 -10.10 26.01
CA PRO A 79 42.13 -9.71 24.90
C PRO A 79 42.43 -10.39 23.54
N GLY A 80 43.45 -11.27 23.45
CA GLY A 80 43.79 -12.01 22.24
C GLY A 80 43.05 -13.35 22.06
N GLY A 81 42.40 -13.90 23.08
CA GLY A 81 41.70 -15.20 22.98
C GLY A 81 40.44 -15.17 22.12
N ASP A 82 39.61 -14.13 22.31
CA ASP A 82 38.35 -13.96 21.60
C ASP A 82 38.55 -13.62 20.12
N GLU A 83 39.58 -12.83 19.79
CA GLU A 83 39.89 -12.45 18.41
C GLU A 83 40.46 -13.64 17.62
N ALA A 84 41.27 -14.49 18.26
CA ALA A 84 41.74 -15.74 17.66
C ALA A 84 40.59 -16.74 17.45
N ALA A 85 39.63 -16.80 18.37
CA ALA A 85 38.41 -17.61 18.21
C ALA A 85 37.54 -17.11 17.05
N ARG A 86 37.32 -15.79 16.94
CA ARG A 86 36.59 -15.18 15.82
C ARG A 86 37.27 -15.39 14.48
N THR A 87 38.60 -15.33 14.44
CA THR A 87 39.39 -15.59 13.23
C THR A 87 39.23 -17.05 12.78
N ARG A 88 39.25 -18.01 13.71
CA ARG A 88 38.95 -19.43 13.42
C ARG A 88 37.52 -19.61 12.91
N GLN A 89 36.53 -18.99 13.55
CA GLN A 89 35.13 -19.06 13.12
C GLN A 89 34.95 -18.48 11.71
N ARG A 90 35.63 -17.37 11.39
CA ARG A 90 35.63 -16.77 10.06
C ARG A 90 36.23 -17.72 9.02
N GLY A 91 37.36 -18.35 9.32
CA GLY A 91 37.99 -19.32 8.43
C GLY A 91 37.10 -20.55 8.18
N LEU A 92 36.44 -21.08 9.22
CA LEU A 92 35.48 -22.17 9.07
C LEU A 92 34.29 -21.77 8.20
N LEU A 93 33.75 -20.57 8.39
CA LEU A 93 32.67 -20.04 7.57
C LEU A 93 33.09 -19.92 6.10
N GLU A 94 34.28 -19.40 5.84
CA GLU A 94 34.81 -19.30 4.47
C GLU A 94 34.97 -20.67 3.81
N SER A 95 35.50 -21.66 4.55
CA SER A 95 35.58 -23.04 4.08
C SER A 95 34.21 -23.60 3.74
N VAL A 96 33.21 -23.44 4.62
CA VAL A 96 31.82 -23.87 4.35
C VAL A 96 31.29 -23.20 3.09
N VAL A 97 31.49 -21.87 2.95
CA VAL A 97 31.01 -21.12 1.78
C VAL A 97 31.70 -21.54 0.47
N SER A 98 32.96 -21.95 0.55
CA SER A 98 33.74 -22.45 -0.58
C SER A 98 33.34 -23.86 -1.03
N LEU A 99 32.84 -24.67 -0.10
CA LEU A 99 32.35 -26.03 -0.37
C LEU A 99 30.91 -26.07 -0.87
N LEU A 100 30.14 -25.00 -0.68
CA LEU A 100 28.77 -24.90 -1.17
C LEU A 100 28.76 -24.88 -2.71
N PRO A 101 28.11 -25.83 -3.39
CA PRO A 101 27.90 -25.78 -4.83
C PRO A 101 27.11 -24.54 -5.25
N ASP A 102 27.44 -23.99 -6.43
CA ASP A 102 26.83 -22.75 -6.93
C ASP A 102 25.38 -22.93 -7.40
N ASP A 103 25.02 -24.11 -7.90
CA ASP A 103 23.72 -24.42 -8.50
C ASP A 103 22.76 -25.20 -7.60
N ALA A 104 23.14 -25.50 -6.35
CA ALA A 104 22.28 -26.26 -5.47
C ALA A 104 21.16 -25.40 -4.86
N PRO A 105 19.90 -25.88 -4.84
CA PRO A 105 18.81 -25.21 -4.17
C PRO A 105 18.97 -25.34 -2.65
N PHE A 106 19.44 -24.29 -2.00
CA PHE A 106 19.48 -24.20 -0.54
C PHE A 106 18.21 -23.55 0.00
N HIS A 107 17.81 -23.97 1.21
CA HIS A 107 16.71 -23.30 1.92
C HIS A 107 17.13 -21.87 2.28
N VAL A 108 16.24 -20.89 2.05
CA VAL A 108 16.55 -19.46 2.21
C VAL A 108 16.99 -19.14 3.64
N SER A 109 16.31 -19.71 4.65
CA SER A 109 16.67 -19.48 6.05
C SER A 109 18.10 -19.92 6.40
N PHE A 110 18.61 -20.98 5.76
CA PHE A 110 20.00 -21.42 5.95
C PHE A 110 20.99 -20.40 5.37
N LEU A 111 20.72 -19.89 4.17
CA LEU A 111 21.53 -18.84 3.55
C LEU A 111 21.50 -17.55 4.37
N CYS A 112 20.34 -17.17 4.91
CA CYS A 112 20.21 -16.00 5.78
C CYS A 112 20.99 -16.17 7.09
N CYS A 113 20.96 -17.34 7.72
CA CYS A 113 21.78 -17.63 8.89
C CYS A 113 23.27 -17.54 8.61
N LEU A 114 23.74 -18.12 7.49
CA LEU A 114 25.15 -18.03 7.07
C LEU A 114 25.56 -16.59 6.80
N LEU A 115 24.72 -15.81 6.11
CA LEU A 115 24.99 -14.42 5.79
C LEU A 115 25.01 -13.55 7.04
N ARG A 116 24.08 -13.77 7.98
CA ARG A 116 24.08 -13.10 9.28
C ARG A 116 25.37 -13.39 10.05
N ALA A 117 25.83 -14.65 10.06
CA ALA A 117 27.10 -15.02 10.67
C ALA A 117 28.29 -14.35 9.96
N ALA A 118 28.27 -14.26 8.62
CA ALA A 118 29.31 -13.59 7.84
C ALA A 118 29.41 -12.09 8.16
N VAL A 119 28.27 -11.41 8.30
CA VAL A 119 28.19 -10.00 8.68
C VAL A 119 28.68 -9.82 10.12
N PHE A 120 28.22 -10.65 11.05
CA PHE A 120 28.62 -10.60 12.47
C PHE A 120 30.12 -10.82 12.67
N LEU A 121 30.69 -11.81 11.98
CA LEU A 121 32.12 -12.15 12.04
C LEU A 121 33.01 -11.22 11.20
N LYS A 122 32.44 -10.21 10.54
CA LYS A 122 33.14 -9.30 9.60
C LYS A 122 33.99 -10.07 8.58
N SER A 123 33.41 -11.10 7.99
CA SER A 123 34.04 -11.93 6.95
C SER A 123 34.35 -11.08 5.69
N PRO A 124 35.41 -11.40 4.92
CA PRO A 124 35.77 -10.70 3.69
C PRO A 124 34.60 -10.57 2.71
N ALA A 125 34.63 -9.50 1.93
CA ALA A 125 33.61 -9.18 0.94
C ALA A 125 33.44 -10.28 -0.12
N SER A 126 34.49 -11.06 -0.43
CA SER A 126 34.43 -12.20 -1.34
C SER A 126 33.52 -13.32 -0.83
N CYS A 127 33.58 -13.64 0.46
CA CYS A 127 32.72 -14.63 1.12
C CYS A 127 31.27 -14.14 1.17
N ARG A 128 31.06 -12.90 1.63
CA ARG A 128 29.75 -12.25 1.67
C ARG A 128 29.11 -12.17 0.29
N GLY A 129 29.86 -11.76 -0.73
CA GLY A 129 29.38 -11.63 -2.11
C GLY A 129 28.89 -12.95 -2.70
N LYS A 130 29.54 -14.09 -2.40
CA LYS A 130 29.05 -15.41 -2.81
C LYS A 130 27.70 -15.75 -2.16
N LEU A 131 27.56 -15.47 -0.87
CA LEU A 131 26.29 -15.67 -0.15
C LEU A 131 25.19 -14.74 -0.66
N GLU A 132 25.50 -13.45 -0.87
CA GLU A 132 24.59 -12.47 -1.43
C GLU A 132 24.12 -12.89 -2.83
N LYS A 133 25.01 -13.38 -3.70
CA LYS A 133 24.67 -13.88 -5.04
C LYS A 133 23.72 -15.08 -5.01
N ARG A 134 23.91 -16.01 -4.07
CA ARG A 134 23.04 -17.18 -3.89
C ARG A 134 21.68 -16.79 -3.31
N MET A 135 21.67 -15.92 -2.31
CA MET A 135 20.44 -15.38 -1.73
C MET A 135 19.65 -14.54 -2.76
N SER A 136 20.35 -13.82 -3.63
CA SER A 136 19.74 -13.11 -4.76
C SER A 136 19.03 -14.07 -5.71
N ALA A 137 19.53 -15.29 -5.91
CA ALA A 137 18.88 -16.28 -6.78
C ALA A 137 17.63 -16.90 -6.15
N ALA A 138 17.57 -16.98 -4.82
CA ALA A 138 16.48 -17.60 -4.06
C ALA A 138 15.54 -16.57 -3.39
N LEU A 139 15.61 -15.30 -3.81
CA LEU A 139 14.86 -14.20 -3.19
C LEU A 139 13.34 -14.34 -3.40
N ASP A 140 12.93 -15.02 -4.45
CA ASP A 140 11.54 -15.36 -4.74
C ASP A 140 10.91 -16.28 -3.68
N GLN A 141 11.72 -17.06 -2.98
CA GLN A 141 11.30 -17.94 -1.88
C GLN A 141 11.45 -17.30 -0.50
N ALA A 142 12.10 -16.13 -0.41
CA ALA A 142 12.35 -15.45 0.85
C ALA A 142 11.08 -14.86 1.46
N SER A 143 10.99 -14.95 2.78
CA SER A 143 9.99 -14.23 3.58
C SER A 143 10.57 -12.93 4.13
N VAL A 144 9.68 -12.03 4.59
CA VAL A 144 10.09 -10.80 5.29
C VAL A 144 10.92 -11.12 6.53
N GLY A 145 10.58 -12.19 7.25
CA GLY A 145 11.33 -12.64 8.43
C GLY A 145 12.77 -13.05 8.11
N ASP A 146 13.00 -13.64 6.94
CA ASP A 146 14.35 -14.03 6.50
C ASP A 146 15.21 -12.79 6.23
N LEU A 147 14.66 -11.75 5.57
CA LEU A 147 15.36 -10.48 5.35
C LEU A 147 15.63 -9.72 6.66
N LEU A 148 14.67 -9.73 7.58
CA LEU A 148 14.84 -9.17 8.92
C LEU A 148 15.93 -9.90 9.70
N SER A 149 16.04 -11.22 9.56
CA SER A 149 17.07 -11.99 10.26
C SER A 149 18.51 -11.58 9.87
N VAL A 150 18.71 -11.11 8.63
CA VAL A 150 20.03 -10.66 8.13
C VAL A 150 20.34 -9.22 8.54
N THR A 151 19.31 -8.39 8.66
CA THR A 151 19.45 -6.94 8.86
C THR A 151 19.45 -6.53 10.31
N LEU A 152 18.81 -7.31 11.18
CA LEU A 152 18.77 -7.04 12.61
C LEU A 152 20.04 -7.54 13.31
N ASP A 153 20.44 -6.80 14.35
CA ASP A 153 21.51 -7.19 15.26
C ASP A 153 21.21 -8.51 15.99
N CYS A 154 22.19 -9.08 16.70
CA CYS A 154 21.98 -10.32 17.46
C CYS A 154 20.89 -10.20 18.53
N GLY A 155 20.58 -8.99 18.98
CA GLY A 155 19.48 -8.68 19.89
C GLY A 155 18.10 -8.69 19.21
N GLY A 156 18.04 -8.50 17.89
CA GLY A 156 16.78 -8.39 17.16
C GLY A 156 16.10 -7.03 17.35
N GLU A 157 16.83 -6.04 17.85
CA GLU A 157 16.26 -4.76 18.31
C GLU A 157 16.56 -3.61 17.35
N ARG A 158 17.70 -3.63 16.65
CA ARG A 158 18.13 -2.54 15.75
C ARG A 158 18.57 -3.05 14.39
N VAL A 159 18.32 -2.24 13.38
CA VAL A 159 18.76 -2.49 12.00
C VAL A 159 20.25 -2.17 11.86
N ALA A 160 21.08 -3.21 11.71
CA ALA A 160 22.53 -3.10 11.63
C ALA A 160 23.06 -2.98 10.18
N ASP A 161 22.52 -3.76 9.24
CA ASP A 161 23.03 -3.80 7.85
C ASP A 161 21.91 -3.90 6.81
N VAL A 162 21.40 -2.73 6.42
CA VAL A 162 20.44 -2.55 5.32
C VAL A 162 21.08 -2.78 3.95
N GLU A 163 22.35 -2.42 3.80
CA GLU A 163 23.04 -2.40 2.52
C GLU A 163 23.21 -3.81 1.95
N THR A 164 23.34 -4.81 2.82
CA THR A 164 23.35 -6.22 2.41
C THR A 164 22.04 -6.63 1.73
N VAL A 165 20.87 -6.31 2.30
CA VAL A 165 19.58 -6.61 1.65
C VAL A 165 19.42 -5.80 0.36
N ARG A 166 19.82 -4.53 0.35
CA ARG A 166 19.80 -3.71 -0.86
C ARG A 166 20.61 -4.34 -2.01
N ARG A 167 21.81 -4.85 -1.74
CA ARG A 167 22.64 -5.55 -2.74
C ARG A 167 22.01 -6.85 -3.24
N ILE A 168 21.35 -7.59 -2.37
CA ILE A 168 20.68 -8.85 -2.72
C ILE A 168 19.49 -8.61 -3.64
N VAL A 169 18.66 -7.60 -3.30
CA VAL A 169 17.53 -7.20 -4.15
C VAL A 169 18.05 -6.71 -5.51
N ALA A 170 19.13 -5.93 -5.54
CA ALA A 170 19.73 -5.48 -6.79
C ALA A 170 20.21 -6.65 -7.66
N GLY A 171 20.89 -7.63 -7.05
CA GLY A 171 21.34 -8.84 -7.74
C GLY A 171 20.18 -9.67 -8.31
N PHE A 172 19.03 -9.74 -7.62
CA PHE A 172 17.83 -10.39 -8.15
C PHE A 172 17.26 -9.62 -9.35
N VAL A 173 17.11 -8.29 -9.24
CA VAL A 173 16.58 -7.44 -10.32
C VAL A 173 17.45 -7.49 -11.57
N GLU A 174 18.77 -7.46 -11.42
CA GLU A 174 19.72 -7.59 -12.54
C GLU A 174 19.64 -8.96 -13.23
N ARG A 175 19.42 -10.03 -12.46
CA ARG A 175 19.24 -11.39 -13.00
C ARG A 175 17.92 -11.49 -13.77
N GLU A 176 16.83 -11.03 -13.18
CA GLU A 176 15.50 -11.10 -13.78
C GLU A 176 15.39 -10.24 -15.04
N GLY A 177 16.04 -9.07 -15.04
CA GLY A 177 16.14 -8.19 -16.21
C GLY A 177 16.87 -8.82 -17.39
N ARG A 178 17.80 -9.76 -17.17
CA ARG A 178 18.49 -10.52 -18.23
C ARG A 178 17.63 -11.66 -18.78
N GLY A 179 16.73 -12.23 -17.97
CA GLY A 179 15.83 -13.32 -18.38
C GLY A 179 14.53 -12.86 -19.07
N GLY A 180 14.14 -11.60 -18.88
CA GLY A 180 12.87 -11.04 -19.38
C GLY A 180 12.86 -10.51 -20.83
N MET A 181 13.95 -10.62 -21.58
CA MET A 181 14.09 -10.02 -22.93
C MET A 181 13.50 -10.90 -24.07
N LEU A 182 12.66 -11.90 -23.77
CA LEU A 182 12.16 -12.88 -24.74
C LEU A 182 10.63 -13.03 -24.78
N TYR A 183 9.87 -11.96 -24.58
CA TYR A 183 8.49 -11.91 -25.09
C TYR A 183 8.26 -10.64 -25.90
N GLY A 184 8.24 -10.82 -27.23
CA GLY A 184 7.84 -9.79 -28.17
C GLY A 184 6.41 -9.34 -27.87
N GLY A 185 6.22 -8.03 -27.72
CA GLY A 185 4.89 -7.40 -27.66
C GLY A 185 4.60 -6.65 -26.36
N GLY A 186 5.09 -5.42 -26.26
CA GLY A 186 4.27 -4.28 -25.81
C GLY A 186 3.81 -4.15 -24.34
N ALA A 187 4.15 -5.05 -23.42
CA ALA A 187 3.92 -4.82 -21.99
C ALA A 187 4.99 -5.50 -21.14
N VAL A 188 5.81 -4.69 -20.45
CA VAL A 188 6.80 -5.13 -19.46
C VAL A 188 6.06 -5.65 -18.22
N CYS A 189 5.39 -6.79 -18.35
CA CYS A 189 4.81 -7.52 -17.23
C CYS A 189 5.96 -8.21 -16.49
N CYS A 190 6.41 -7.59 -15.40
CA CYS A 190 7.34 -8.24 -14.48
C CYS A 190 6.81 -9.62 -14.06
N SER A 191 7.68 -10.63 -14.07
CA SER A 191 7.34 -12.02 -13.77
C SER A 191 6.61 -12.17 -12.44
N ALA A 192 5.88 -13.27 -12.25
CA ALA A 192 5.22 -13.56 -10.99
C ALA A 192 6.21 -13.56 -9.81
N ALA A 193 7.46 -14.02 -10.04
CA ALA A 193 8.54 -13.96 -9.07
C ALA A 193 8.92 -12.51 -8.73
N MET A 194 9.09 -11.64 -9.73
CA MET A 194 9.40 -10.22 -9.50
C MET A 194 8.29 -9.49 -8.75
N GLN A 195 7.01 -9.79 -9.05
CA GLN A 195 5.88 -9.22 -8.30
C GLN A 195 5.84 -9.71 -6.85
N LYS A 196 6.23 -10.96 -6.59
CA LYS A 196 6.33 -11.52 -5.24
C LYS A 196 7.46 -10.85 -4.46
N VAL A 197 8.64 -10.73 -5.06
CA VAL A 197 9.79 -10.05 -4.46
C VAL A 197 9.47 -8.59 -4.15
N ALA A 198 8.81 -7.87 -5.07
CA ALA A 198 8.41 -6.49 -4.83
C ALA A 198 7.58 -6.34 -3.55
N ARG A 199 6.56 -7.20 -3.35
CA ARG A 199 5.74 -7.20 -2.13
C ARG A 199 6.55 -7.56 -0.89
N THR A 200 7.42 -8.56 -0.97
CA THR A 200 8.29 -8.95 0.16
C THR A 200 9.22 -7.80 0.56
N VAL A 201 9.79 -7.10 -0.42
CA VAL A 201 10.67 -5.95 -0.17
C VAL A 201 9.87 -4.77 0.39
N ASP A 202 8.71 -4.44 -0.17
CA ASP A 202 7.88 -3.33 0.33
C ASP A 202 7.40 -3.60 1.77
N ALA A 203 7.03 -4.85 2.09
CA ALA A 203 6.70 -5.27 3.45
C ALA A 203 7.92 -5.21 4.38
N PHE A 204 9.10 -5.62 3.92
CA PHE A 204 10.35 -5.49 4.66
C PHE A 204 10.70 -4.02 4.95
N VAL A 205 10.58 -3.14 3.95
CA VAL A 205 10.77 -1.69 4.11
C VAL A 205 9.80 -1.13 5.16
N GLY A 206 8.55 -1.61 5.18
CA GLY A 206 7.58 -1.23 6.21
C GLY A 206 7.92 -1.68 7.63
N GLU A 207 8.57 -2.83 7.80
CA GLU A 207 9.02 -3.31 9.11
C GLU A 207 10.22 -2.50 9.63
N ILE A 208 11.24 -2.27 8.80
CA ILE A 208 12.41 -1.46 9.18
C ILE A 208 12.07 0.03 9.36
N ALA A 209 10.99 0.51 8.75
CA ALA A 209 10.52 1.89 8.89
C ALA A 209 10.13 2.27 10.32
N THR A 210 10.00 1.30 11.23
CA THR A 210 9.75 1.53 12.65
C THR A 210 11.02 1.87 13.44
N ASP A 211 12.20 1.66 12.86
CA ASP A 211 13.50 1.90 13.50
C ASP A 211 13.90 3.39 13.40
N GLN A 212 14.09 4.04 14.54
CA GLN A 212 14.43 5.47 14.63
C GLN A 212 15.82 5.79 14.04
N ASP A 213 16.72 4.81 13.94
CA ASP A 213 18.07 4.99 13.41
C ASP A 213 18.13 4.82 11.88
N LEU A 214 17.02 4.46 11.24
CA LEU A 214 16.95 4.32 9.80
C LEU A 214 16.91 5.70 9.12
N GLY A 215 18.02 6.13 8.54
CA GLY A 215 18.08 7.39 7.78
C GLY A 215 17.32 7.35 6.45
N VAL A 216 16.86 8.52 6.00
CA VAL A 216 16.04 8.72 4.79
C VAL A 216 16.67 8.11 3.53
N SER A 217 17.99 8.29 3.35
CA SER A 217 18.71 7.77 2.19
C SER A 217 18.74 6.24 2.14
N LYS A 218 18.76 5.56 3.30
CA LYS A 218 18.72 4.08 3.36
C LYS A 218 17.31 3.57 3.06
N PHE A 219 16.29 4.21 3.65
CA PHE A 219 14.89 3.90 3.37
C PHE A 219 14.58 4.03 1.86
N ALA A 220 14.88 5.20 1.29
CA ALA A 220 14.65 5.46 -0.13
C ALA A 220 15.52 4.59 -1.04
N GLY A 221 16.75 4.32 -0.62
CA GLY A 221 17.70 3.50 -1.37
C GLY A 221 17.21 2.08 -1.61
N ILE A 222 16.62 1.42 -0.61
CA ILE A 222 16.05 0.07 -0.78
C ILE A 222 14.79 0.13 -1.66
N ALA A 223 13.87 1.05 -1.36
CA ALA A 223 12.61 1.17 -2.07
C ALA A 223 12.79 1.42 -3.58
N ALA A 224 13.86 2.12 -3.95
CA ALA A 224 14.21 2.45 -5.33
C ALA A 224 14.86 1.30 -6.12
N VAL A 225 15.38 0.25 -5.45
CA VAL A 225 15.99 -0.90 -6.17
C VAL A 225 14.93 -1.68 -6.96
N VAL A 226 13.71 -1.76 -6.44
CA VAL A 226 12.61 -2.47 -7.08
C VAL A 226 12.02 -1.60 -8.19
N PRO A 227 11.98 -2.06 -9.45
CA PRO A 227 11.44 -1.27 -10.55
C PRO A 227 9.94 -1.04 -10.39
N LYS A 228 9.46 0.14 -10.84
CA LYS A 228 8.04 0.52 -10.74
C LYS A 228 7.11 -0.48 -11.45
N SER A 229 7.56 -1.08 -12.55
CA SER A 229 6.81 -2.09 -13.31
C SER A 229 6.55 -3.38 -12.53
N ALA A 230 7.34 -3.67 -11.48
CA ALA A 230 7.14 -4.85 -10.63
C ALA A 230 5.94 -4.70 -9.68
N ARG A 231 5.54 -3.45 -9.40
CA ARG A 231 4.40 -3.14 -8.55
C ARG A 231 3.16 -2.98 -9.43
N ARG A 232 2.05 -3.64 -9.05
CA ARG A 232 0.73 -3.36 -9.66
C ARG A 232 0.11 -2.11 -9.04
N PHE A 233 0.23 -1.99 -7.72
CA PHE A 233 -0.17 -0.85 -6.92
C PHE A 233 0.91 -0.55 -5.89
N ASP A 234 1.05 0.72 -5.51
CA ASP A 234 2.04 1.17 -4.51
C ASP A 234 1.47 1.18 -3.07
N ASP A 235 0.40 0.43 -2.80
CA ASP A 235 -0.29 0.41 -1.49
C ASP A 235 0.62 -0.05 -0.33
N ASP A 236 1.44 -1.07 -0.56
CA ASP A 236 2.38 -1.60 0.45
C ASP A 236 3.49 -0.58 0.72
N LEU A 237 3.95 0.11 -0.33
CA LEU A 237 4.93 1.18 -0.24
C LEU A 237 4.36 2.43 0.45
N TYR A 238 3.10 2.78 0.18
CA TYR A 238 2.37 3.82 0.91
C TYR A 238 2.32 3.52 2.40
N CYS A 239 1.99 2.27 2.76
CA CYS A 239 1.98 1.85 4.16
C CYS A 239 3.36 2.00 4.79
N ALA A 240 4.43 1.61 4.10
CA ALA A 240 5.80 1.76 4.59
C ALA A 240 6.18 3.24 4.79
N VAL A 241 5.83 4.11 3.84
CA VAL A 241 6.05 5.56 3.93
C VAL A 241 5.29 6.18 5.11
N ASP A 242 4.01 5.84 5.28
CA ASP A 242 3.20 6.33 6.40
C ASP A 242 3.74 5.87 7.76
N ILE A 243 4.23 4.63 7.86
CA ILE A 243 4.90 4.13 9.07
C ILE A 243 6.19 4.93 9.34
N TYR A 244 7.03 5.13 8.32
CA TYR A 244 8.29 5.89 8.45
C TYR A 244 8.02 7.33 8.94
N LEU A 245 7.10 8.04 8.30
CA LEU A 245 6.73 9.40 8.69
C LEU A 245 6.11 9.49 10.10
N LYS A 246 5.57 8.39 10.63
CA LYS A 246 5.08 8.31 12.01
C LYS A 246 6.19 8.01 13.01
N ALA A 247 7.16 7.18 12.63
CA ALA A 247 8.29 6.82 13.47
C ALA A 247 9.34 7.94 13.55
N HIS A 248 9.41 8.82 12.55
CA HIS A 248 10.37 9.91 12.46
C HIS A 248 9.68 11.29 12.37
N PRO A 249 9.16 11.82 13.49
CA PRO A 249 8.52 13.15 13.51
C PRO A 249 9.50 14.31 13.34
N GLU A 250 10.80 14.09 13.57
CA GLU A 250 11.87 15.09 13.47
C GLU A 250 12.29 15.45 12.02
N LEU A 251 11.78 14.73 11.01
CA LEU A 251 12.13 14.99 9.61
C LEU A 251 11.65 16.37 9.14
N ASP A 252 12.52 17.11 8.47
CA ASP A 252 12.18 18.36 7.81
C ASP A 252 11.37 18.14 6.52
N GLU A 253 10.83 19.22 5.95
CA GLU A 253 9.91 19.15 4.82
C GLU A 253 10.54 18.50 3.58
N ILE A 254 11.83 18.76 3.33
CA ILE A 254 12.57 18.23 2.19
C ILE A 254 12.79 16.71 2.36
N GLU A 255 13.17 16.29 3.56
CA GLU A 255 13.31 14.87 3.89
C GLU A 255 11.99 14.11 3.74
N ARG A 256 10.89 14.69 4.24
CA ARG A 256 9.55 14.10 4.08
C ARG A 256 9.13 13.99 2.62
N GLU A 257 9.46 14.98 1.79
CA GLU A 257 9.22 14.91 0.35
C GLU A 257 10.05 13.80 -0.31
N LYS A 258 11.34 13.68 0.05
CA LYS A 258 12.22 12.62 -0.44
C LYS A 258 11.70 11.23 -0.08
N VAL A 259 11.19 11.04 1.13
CA VAL A 259 10.54 9.78 1.54
C VAL A 259 9.28 9.52 0.71
N CYS A 260 8.39 10.51 0.53
CA CYS A 260 7.20 10.36 -0.33
C CYS A 260 7.56 10.09 -1.80
N SER A 261 8.74 10.53 -2.28
CA SER A 261 9.13 10.48 -3.69
C SER A 261 9.31 9.06 -4.26
N VAL A 262 9.47 8.06 -3.38
CA VAL A 262 9.69 6.65 -3.76
C VAL A 262 8.43 5.98 -4.32
N MET A 263 7.27 6.56 -4.04
CA MET A 263 5.95 6.07 -4.42
C MET A 263 5.33 7.00 -5.47
N ASP A 264 4.46 6.44 -6.32
CA ASP A 264 3.59 7.22 -7.18
C ASP A 264 2.15 7.26 -6.62
N PRO A 265 1.65 8.43 -6.17
CA PRO A 265 0.30 8.57 -5.66
C PRO A 265 -0.80 8.16 -6.65
N LEU A 266 -0.52 8.21 -7.96
CA LEU A 266 -1.48 7.83 -9.01
C LEU A 266 -1.60 6.31 -9.17
N ARG A 267 -0.67 5.56 -8.58
CA ARG A 267 -0.63 4.09 -8.65
C ARG A 267 -1.16 3.43 -7.37
N LEU A 268 -1.88 4.18 -6.54
CA LEU A 268 -2.58 3.65 -5.38
C LEU A 268 -3.90 3.01 -5.79
N SER A 269 -4.33 1.98 -5.05
CA SER A 269 -5.65 1.39 -5.31
C SER A 269 -6.78 2.35 -4.95
N SER A 270 -7.94 2.15 -5.57
CA SER A 270 -9.15 2.95 -5.31
C SER A 270 -9.50 3.03 -3.82
N SER A 271 -9.33 1.93 -3.08
CA SER A 271 -9.54 1.90 -1.63
C SER A 271 -8.55 2.78 -0.87
N THR A 272 -7.25 2.72 -1.21
CA THR A 272 -6.22 3.53 -0.54
C THR A 272 -6.43 5.02 -0.85
N LEU A 273 -6.78 5.35 -2.10
CA LEU A 273 -7.14 6.73 -2.50
C LEU A 273 -8.36 7.26 -1.74
N GLN A 274 -9.39 6.43 -1.53
CA GLN A 274 -10.56 6.83 -0.72
C GLN A 274 -10.18 7.12 0.73
N ILE A 275 -9.36 6.27 1.35
CA ILE A 275 -8.86 6.48 2.72
C ILE A 275 -8.04 7.77 2.79
N MET A 276 -7.17 8.00 1.80
CA MET A 276 -6.35 9.19 1.66
C MET A 276 -7.21 10.46 1.57
N LEU A 277 -8.21 10.45 0.68
CA LEU A 277 -9.14 11.56 0.46
C LEU A 277 -9.98 11.85 1.70
N HIS A 278 -10.48 10.82 2.38
CA HIS A 278 -11.24 10.97 3.62
C HIS A 278 -10.38 11.57 4.74
N ALA A 279 -9.13 11.11 4.89
CA ALA A 279 -8.18 11.67 5.86
C ALA A 279 -7.85 13.14 5.56
N LEU A 280 -7.69 13.50 4.29
CA LEU A 280 -7.45 14.89 3.87
C LEU A 280 -8.63 15.80 4.10
N TYR A 281 -9.84 15.33 3.78
CA TYR A 281 -11.07 16.05 4.04
C TYR A 281 -11.22 16.33 5.53
N TYR A 282 -10.97 15.33 6.37
CA TYR A 282 -10.98 15.48 7.83
C TYR A 282 -9.91 16.47 8.33
N ASP A 283 -8.67 16.40 7.81
CA ASP A 283 -7.60 17.37 8.13
C ASP A 283 -8.03 18.80 7.76
N GLN A 284 -8.71 19.01 6.62
CA GLN A 284 -9.21 20.33 6.22
C GLN A 284 -10.34 20.84 7.12
N LEU A 285 -11.24 19.96 7.55
CA LEU A 285 -12.29 20.30 8.52
C LEU A 285 -11.68 20.69 9.87
N ASN A 286 -10.70 19.93 10.37
CA ASN A 286 -10.01 20.27 11.62
C ASN A 286 -9.27 21.61 11.53
N LEU A 287 -8.71 21.97 10.37
CA LEU A 287 -8.10 23.29 10.17
C LEU A 287 -9.14 24.42 10.12
N ARG A 288 -10.37 24.17 9.67
CA ARG A 288 -11.49 25.14 9.76
C ARG A 288 -12.04 25.29 11.17
N ILE A 289 -12.07 24.21 11.95
CA ILE A 289 -12.62 24.19 13.31
C ILE A 289 -11.56 24.67 14.32
N GLY A 290 -10.27 24.43 14.06
CA GLY A 290 -9.11 24.74 14.91
C GLY A 290 -8.62 26.19 14.89
N GLY A 291 -9.54 27.16 14.72
CA GLY A 291 -9.30 28.59 15.00
C GLY A 291 -9.79 29.02 16.39
N ALA A 292 -10.33 28.12 17.21
CA ALA A 292 -10.80 28.41 18.56
C ALA A 292 -9.92 27.68 19.59
N PRO A 293 -9.45 28.36 20.66
CA PRO A 293 -8.50 27.79 21.60
C PRO A 293 -9.13 26.63 22.37
N ALA A 294 -8.31 25.59 22.56
CA ALA A 294 -8.59 24.42 23.37
C ALA A 294 -9.01 24.83 24.79
N ALA A 295 -10.32 24.81 25.05
CA ALA A 295 -10.87 24.85 26.40
C ALA A 295 -11.90 23.73 26.53
N LYS A 296 -11.50 22.73 27.33
CA LYS A 296 -12.27 21.58 27.84
C LYS A 296 -12.53 20.46 26.83
N THR A 297 -11.85 19.35 27.09
CA THR A 297 -12.07 18.02 26.51
C THR A 297 -13.52 17.55 26.65
N PRO A 298 -14.18 17.15 25.55
CA PRO A 298 -15.02 15.96 25.51
C PRO A 298 -14.31 14.87 24.71
N ASP A 299 -14.51 13.62 25.10
CA ASP A 299 -13.80 12.46 24.58
C ASP A 299 -14.16 12.24 23.08
N PRO A 300 -13.27 12.53 22.11
CA PRO A 300 -13.62 12.59 20.68
C PRO A 300 -14.02 11.22 20.10
N ALA A 301 -13.70 10.14 20.83
CA ALA A 301 -14.12 8.78 20.49
C ALA A 301 -15.59 8.51 20.83
N ALA A 302 -16.19 9.23 21.79
CA ALA A 302 -17.61 9.12 22.12
C ALA A 302 -18.46 9.82 21.08
N ASP A 303 -18.06 11.02 20.66
CA ASP A 303 -18.75 11.79 19.62
C ASP A 303 -18.74 11.06 18.27
N MET A 304 -17.62 10.40 17.91
CA MET A 304 -17.56 9.61 16.68
C MET A 304 -18.47 8.37 16.73
N ARG A 305 -18.63 7.72 17.89
CA ARG A 305 -19.59 6.59 18.03
C ARG A 305 -21.03 7.07 17.95
N ASN A 306 -21.35 8.19 18.58
CA ASN A 306 -22.67 8.78 18.55
C ASN A 306 -23.04 9.24 17.12
N GLN A 307 -22.09 9.82 16.39
CA GLN A 307 -22.29 10.22 15.00
C GLN A 307 -22.50 9.02 14.08
N ILE A 308 -21.73 7.94 14.23
CA ILE A 308 -21.91 6.71 13.44
C ILE A 308 -23.27 6.05 13.73
N MET A 309 -23.73 6.10 14.98
CA MET A 309 -25.06 5.60 15.36
C MET A 309 -26.18 6.44 14.71
N ALA A 310 -26.06 7.77 14.78
CA ALA A 310 -27.01 8.69 14.15
C ALA A 310 -27.05 8.52 12.62
N ASP A 311 -25.89 8.43 11.98
CA ASP A 311 -25.79 8.20 10.53
C ASP A 311 -26.40 6.85 10.14
N SER A 312 -26.21 5.80 10.96
CA SER A 312 -26.85 4.49 10.76
C SER A 312 -28.37 4.53 10.91
N GLU A 313 -28.92 5.39 11.74
CA GLU A 313 -30.37 5.55 11.90
C GLU A 313 -30.96 6.31 10.71
N LEU A 314 -30.31 7.39 10.29
CA LEU A 314 -30.70 8.18 9.12
C LEU A 314 -30.64 7.37 7.81
N ILE A 315 -29.69 6.44 7.67
CA ILE A 315 -29.62 5.55 6.50
C ILE A 315 -30.84 4.61 6.46
N LYS A 316 -31.22 4.02 7.60
CA LYS A 316 -32.40 3.13 7.68
C LYS A 316 -33.69 3.90 7.40
N GLU A 317 -33.80 5.11 7.91
CA GLU A 317 -34.95 5.98 7.64
C GLU A 317 -35.02 6.37 6.15
N ASN A 318 -33.89 6.71 5.54
CA ASN A 318 -33.83 6.98 4.10
C ASN A 318 -34.22 5.77 3.24
N GLU A 319 -33.83 4.56 3.64
CA GLU A 319 -34.27 3.34 2.97
C GLU A 319 -35.78 3.11 3.12
N ALA A 320 -36.33 3.36 4.31
CA ALA A 320 -37.77 3.27 4.56
C ALA A 320 -38.54 4.29 3.70
N LEU A 321 -38.14 5.56 3.69
CA LEU A 321 -38.75 6.62 2.89
C LEU A 321 -38.66 6.32 1.39
N ARG A 322 -37.54 5.77 0.92
CA ARG A 322 -37.40 5.32 -0.48
C ARG A 322 -38.38 4.19 -0.81
N SER A 323 -38.59 3.24 0.11
CA SER A 323 -39.56 2.16 -0.08
C SER A 323 -41.00 2.67 -0.13
N GLU A 324 -41.34 3.67 0.69
CA GLU A 324 -42.65 4.32 0.68
C GLU A 324 -42.88 5.13 -0.60
N LEU A 325 -41.88 5.87 -1.06
CA LEU A 325 -41.95 6.61 -2.31
C LEU A 325 -42.18 5.69 -3.52
N VAL A 326 -41.56 4.50 -3.53
CA VAL A 326 -41.81 3.50 -4.58
C VAL A 326 -43.27 3.02 -4.52
N ARG A 327 -43.80 2.76 -3.32
CA ARG A 327 -45.19 2.35 -3.11
C ARG A 327 -46.17 3.44 -3.57
N MET A 328 -45.91 4.70 -3.22
CA MET A 328 -46.72 5.85 -3.66
C MET A 328 -46.64 6.03 -5.18
N LYS A 329 -45.45 5.91 -5.79
CA LYS A 329 -45.30 6.00 -7.24
C LYS A 329 -46.07 4.90 -7.99
N MET A 330 -46.09 3.68 -7.45
CA MET A 330 -46.87 2.59 -8.02
C MET A 330 -48.37 2.89 -7.95
N TYR A 331 -48.87 3.33 -6.79
CA TYR A 331 -50.28 3.72 -6.62
C TYR A 331 -50.69 4.86 -7.55
N VAL A 332 -49.85 5.90 -7.67
CA VAL A 332 -50.08 7.02 -8.59
C VAL A 332 -50.07 6.52 -10.04
N SER A 333 -49.17 5.61 -10.41
CA SER A 333 -49.13 5.02 -11.76
C SER A 333 -50.39 4.21 -12.07
N ASP A 334 -50.91 3.43 -11.11
CA ASP A 334 -52.15 2.67 -11.27
C ASP A 334 -53.37 3.60 -11.42
N MET A 335 -53.39 4.72 -10.69
CA MET A 335 -54.41 5.75 -10.87
C MET A 335 -54.36 6.41 -12.26
N HIS A 336 -53.18 6.73 -12.77
CA HIS A 336 -53.03 7.27 -14.12
C HIS A 336 -53.38 6.23 -15.20
N ARG A 337 -53.12 4.94 -14.94
CA ARG A 337 -53.50 3.84 -15.84
C ARG A 337 -55.02 3.65 -15.90
N ASN A 338 -55.71 3.83 -14.77
CA ASN A 338 -57.18 3.75 -14.73
C ASN A 338 -57.89 4.99 -15.30
N GLN A 339 -57.24 6.16 -15.37
CA GLN A 339 -57.79 7.34 -16.06
C GLN A 339 -57.68 7.27 -17.59
N GLY A 340 -56.95 6.30 -18.16
CA GLY A 340 -56.81 6.11 -19.61
C GLY A 340 -57.91 5.30 -20.30
N SER A 341 -58.97 4.87 -19.59
CA SER A 341 -60.01 3.97 -20.11
C SER A 341 -61.44 4.55 -19.99
N SER A 342 -61.62 5.85 -20.18
CA SER A 342 -62.96 6.47 -20.27
C SER A 342 -63.01 7.56 -21.35
N THR A 343 -62.79 7.18 -22.60
CA THR A 343 -63.29 7.96 -23.75
C THR A 343 -64.36 7.17 -24.49
N CYS A 344 -65.60 7.54 -24.20
CA CYS A 344 -66.76 7.34 -25.05
C CYS A 344 -66.47 7.87 -26.47
N LYS A 345 -66.46 6.98 -27.48
CA LYS A 345 -66.57 7.39 -28.88
C LYS A 345 -68.05 7.48 -29.25
N GLY A 346 -68.61 8.68 -29.14
CA GLY A 346 -69.85 9.05 -29.81
C GLY A 346 -69.61 9.15 -31.31
N GLY A 347 -70.23 8.25 -32.09
CA GLY A 347 -70.32 8.36 -33.55
C GLY A 347 -71.53 9.21 -33.93
N GLY A 348 -71.29 10.47 -34.30
CA GLY A 348 -72.27 11.34 -34.97
C GLY A 348 -72.32 11.11 -36.49
N PRO A 349 -73.39 11.54 -37.18
CA PRO A 349 -74.00 10.81 -38.30
C PRO A 349 -73.40 11.13 -39.67
N LYS A 350 -73.53 10.19 -40.61
CA LYS A 350 -73.33 10.44 -42.05
C LYS A 350 -74.65 10.27 -42.79
N LYS A 351 -75.14 11.36 -43.41
CA LYS A 351 -75.97 11.30 -44.62
C LYS A 351 -75.04 11.51 -45.82
N PRO A 352 -75.29 10.81 -46.93
CA PRO A 352 -75.61 11.57 -48.13
C PRO A 352 -76.85 11.02 -48.81
N THR A 353 -77.58 11.94 -49.43
CA THR A 353 -78.80 11.71 -50.21
C THR A 353 -78.50 11.62 -51.71
N PHE A 354 -79.39 10.91 -52.39
CA PHE A 354 -79.87 11.02 -53.78
C PHE A 354 -79.60 9.86 -54.78
N PHE A 355 -80.72 9.10 -55.01
CA PHE A 355 -81.35 8.64 -56.27
C PHE A 355 -80.59 7.74 -57.27
N SER A 356 -81.22 6.89 -58.08
CA SER A 356 -82.52 6.20 -58.17
C SER A 356 -82.45 5.26 -59.38
N SER A 357 -83.17 4.14 -59.39
CA SER A 357 -84.15 3.79 -60.44
C SER A 357 -84.56 2.32 -60.40
N VAL A 358 -85.85 2.17 -60.66
CA VAL A 358 -86.73 1.01 -60.90
C VAL A 358 -86.08 -0.22 -61.50
#